data_AF-A0A950J4T2-F1
#
_entry.id   AF-A0A950J4T2-F1
#
_cell.length_a   1.000
_cell.length_b   1.000
_cell.length_c   1.000
_cell.angle_alpha   90.00
_cell.angle_beta   90.00
_cell.angle_gamma   90.00
#
_symmetry.space_group_name_H-M   'P 1'
#
loop_
_entity.id
_entity.type
_entity.pdbx_description
1 polymer ?
#
loop_
_entity_poly.entity_id
_entity_poly.type
_entity_poly.pdbx_seq_one_letter_code
_entity_poly.pdbx_strand_id
1 'polypeptide(L)'
;MTPQQYHVIALSSLGGAVAAGISDNDLGAISGYSLLSDNATLHAALWYPGSTSAIDLGTLGGVNSAVEWPNHALGEVVGISQTSQIDPLKEQWSCSYPAGSGFLPYTGQECRGFVSRFNRMRQLGTLGGNNSFATGSNIFGEVVGWAETSKRDPTCVAPQVLGFEAVRWGLEGDAHALPPLGQDPASAATAINDVGSVVGISGLCQNAVGALSAEHIVLWKDGIPHQLPTLGGSAWNTPMMLNDEGAVVGFSDRPGDNNGNNFNGHAFLWTSRNGTTDLGTLAGDAVSYAYSINNRNQIVGQSCTPGCASSRAFLYQHGTMYDLNTLLDSSSAGYSLIFANDISDEGTITGLAVSGAGSILAFRLVPNGGWSGSTMGASREGRSLPFRLRAGSFGRIMPNLTH
;
A
#
# COMPACT_ATOMS: atom_id res chain seq x y z
N MET A 1 -20.50 -16.85 -19.16
CA MET A 1 -19.09 -17.19 -19.47
C MET A 1 -18.50 -17.86 -18.25
N THR A 2 -17.57 -18.81 -18.39
CA THR A 2 -16.82 -19.33 -17.24
C THR A 2 -15.96 -18.22 -16.64
N PRO A 3 -15.86 -18.09 -15.31
CA PRO A 3 -14.94 -17.15 -14.68
C PRO A 3 -13.50 -17.37 -15.14
N GLN A 4 -12.72 -16.28 -15.23
CA GLN A 4 -11.28 -16.36 -15.45
C GLN A 4 -10.64 -17.14 -14.30
N GLN A 5 -9.92 -18.22 -14.63
CA GLN A 5 -9.11 -18.95 -13.65
C GLN A 5 -7.71 -18.34 -13.56
N TYR A 6 -7.07 -18.54 -12.42
CA TYR A 6 -5.72 -18.05 -12.13
C TYR A 6 -4.84 -19.16 -11.58
N HIS A 7 -3.52 -19.03 -11.79
CA HIS A 7 -2.52 -19.83 -11.10
C HIS A 7 -1.60 -18.98 -10.20
N VAL A 8 -1.23 -19.55 -9.06
CA VAL A 8 -0.36 -18.95 -8.04
C VAL A 8 1.10 -19.29 -8.36
N ILE A 9 1.88 -18.26 -8.68
CA ILE A 9 3.35 -18.32 -8.67
C ILE A 9 3.80 -17.82 -7.30
N ALA A 10 4.10 -18.74 -6.39
CA ALA A 10 4.68 -18.40 -5.10
C ALA A 10 6.03 -17.70 -5.29
N LEU A 11 6.11 -16.47 -4.81
CA LEU A 11 7.36 -15.73 -4.76
C LEU A 11 8.08 -16.19 -3.51
N SER A 12 9.37 -16.48 -3.66
CA SER A 12 10.16 -16.88 -2.51
C SER A 12 10.12 -15.73 -1.52
N SER A 13 9.95 -16.04 -0.24
CA SER A 13 10.38 -15.08 0.76
C SER A 13 11.86 -14.76 0.53
N LEU A 14 12.33 -13.64 1.04
CA LEU A 14 13.75 -13.42 1.04
C LEU A 14 14.45 -14.62 1.74
N GLY A 15 13.83 -15.36 2.68
CA GLY A 15 14.29 -16.72 3.01
C GLY A 15 13.56 -17.41 4.17
N GLY A 16 13.54 -16.79 5.35
CA GLY A 16 12.71 -17.18 6.48
C GLY A 16 11.23 -16.85 6.25
N ALA A 17 10.39 -16.96 7.28
CA ALA A 17 9.03 -17.47 7.10
C ALA A 17 7.91 -16.52 6.58
N VAL A 18 8.19 -15.25 6.21
CA VAL A 18 7.21 -14.30 5.65
C VAL A 18 7.80 -13.57 4.45
N ALA A 19 6.99 -13.43 3.42
CA ALA A 19 7.03 -12.30 2.49
C ALA A 19 5.62 -11.82 2.18
N ALA A 20 5.52 -10.59 1.70
CA ALA A 20 4.30 -10.03 1.11
C ALA A 20 4.64 -9.28 -0.17
N GLY A 21 3.86 -9.53 -1.22
CA GLY A 21 3.83 -8.68 -2.39
C GLY A 21 2.80 -7.57 -2.16
N ILE A 22 3.20 -6.32 -2.34
CA ILE A 22 2.41 -5.14 -1.98
C ILE A 22 2.09 -4.29 -3.21
N SER A 23 3.02 -4.15 -4.15
CA SER A 23 2.88 -3.41 -5.41
C SER A 23 3.28 -4.31 -6.60
N ASP A 24 2.66 -4.13 -7.76
CA ASP A 24 3.23 -4.51 -9.07
C ASP A 24 3.50 -3.22 -9.86
N ASN A 25 4.44 -3.26 -10.79
CA ASN A 25 4.87 -2.05 -11.51
C ASN A 25 4.83 -2.27 -13.03
N ASP A 26 4.98 -1.24 -13.86
CA ASP A 26 4.73 -1.35 -15.32
C ASP A 26 5.70 -2.24 -16.08
N LEU A 27 6.79 -2.66 -15.41
CA LEU A 27 7.75 -3.65 -15.92
C LEU A 27 7.39 -5.08 -15.46
N GLY A 28 6.26 -5.25 -14.77
CA GLY A 28 5.81 -6.47 -14.12
C GLY A 28 6.71 -6.90 -12.96
N ALA A 29 7.40 -5.98 -12.27
CA ALA A 29 8.18 -6.33 -11.08
C ALA A 29 7.35 -6.07 -9.82
N ILE A 30 7.12 -7.13 -9.03
CA ILE A 30 6.39 -7.01 -7.77
C ILE A 30 7.32 -6.44 -6.71
N SER A 31 6.88 -5.46 -5.93
CA SER A 31 7.59 -4.96 -4.75
C SER A 31 6.77 -5.19 -3.47
N GLY A 32 7.42 -5.09 -2.32
CA GLY A 32 6.80 -5.40 -1.03
C GLY A 32 7.84 -5.49 0.07
N TYR A 33 7.70 -6.48 0.95
CA TYR A 33 8.66 -6.72 2.02
C TYR A 33 8.87 -8.21 2.31
N SER A 34 10.00 -8.54 2.92
CA SER A 34 10.28 -9.82 3.59
C SER A 34 11.47 -9.62 4.54
N LEU A 35 11.63 -10.43 5.59
CA LEU A 35 12.34 -9.99 6.79
C LEU A 35 13.91 -10.23 6.81
N LEU A 36 14.58 -10.95 7.73
CA LEU A 36 15.99 -11.45 7.63
C LEU A 36 16.10 -12.92 8.09
N SER A 37 17.19 -13.65 7.80
CA SER A 37 17.27 -15.07 8.23
C SER A 37 17.21 -15.27 9.77
N ASP A 38 17.28 -14.18 10.53
CA ASP A 38 17.04 -14.08 11.97
C ASP A 38 15.56 -14.23 12.39
N ASN A 39 14.62 -14.16 11.45
CA ASN A 39 13.18 -14.10 11.67
C ASN A 39 12.73 -12.91 12.55
N ALA A 40 13.37 -11.74 12.39
CA ALA A 40 13.03 -10.51 13.11
C ALA A 40 13.21 -9.20 12.31
N THR A 41 14.30 -9.04 11.54
CA THR A 41 14.61 -7.75 10.88
C THR A 41 13.80 -7.60 9.59
N LEU A 42 13.21 -6.46 9.25
CA LEU A 42 12.30 -6.28 8.09
C LEU A 42 12.97 -5.53 6.93
N HIS A 43 13.05 -6.12 5.73
CA HIS A 43 13.65 -5.46 4.55
C HIS A 43 12.67 -5.32 3.36
N ALA A 44 12.82 -4.21 2.63
CA ALA A 44 12.08 -3.92 1.42
C ALA A 44 12.51 -4.87 0.30
N ALA A 45 11.51 -5.42 -0.39
CA ALA A 45 11.65 -6.51 -1.31
C ALA A 45 11.18 -6.15 -2.71
N LEU A 46 11.83 -6.71 -3.72
CA LEU A 46 11.45 -6.61 -5.13
C LEU A 46 11.50 -8.00 -5.77
N TRP A 47 10.76 -8.19 -6.86
CA TRP A 47 10.48 -9.48 -7.46
C TRP A 47 10.22 -9.32 -8.97
N TYR A 48 11.29 -9.12 -9.76
CA TYR A 48 11.26 -9.03 -11.24
C TYR A 48 10.50 -10.16 -11.97
N PRO A 49 9.95 -9.91 -13.18
CA PRO A 49 9.31 -10.92 -14.02
C PRO A 49 10.13 -12.19 -14.23
N GLY A 50 9.45 -13.33 -14.38
CA GLY A 50 10.08 -14.61 -14.76
C GLY A 50 10.99 -15.25 -13.71
N SER A 51 11.09 -14.70 -12.50
CA SER A 51 11.86 -15.27 -11.40
C SER A 51 10.99 -15.44 -10.14
N THR A 52 11.45 -16.23 -9.16
CA THR A 52 10.75 -16.44 -7.87
C THR A 52 11.56 -16.01 -6.64
N SER A 53 12.90 -16.09 -6.67
CA SER A 53 13.83 -15.61 -5.61
C SER A 53 13.65 -14.11 -5.28
N ALA A 54 13.39 -13.59 -4.09
CA ALA A 54 13.19 -12.13 -3.85
C ALA A 54 14.42 -11.21 -4.08
N ILE A 55 14.36 -9.85 -4.00
CA ILE A 55 15.43 -8.80 -3.83
C ILE A 55 15.54 -8.43 -2.36
N ASP A 56 16.76 -8.23 -1.85
CA ASP A 56 16.99 -7.30 -0.73
C ASP A 56 17.38 -5.90 -1.26
N LEU A 57 16.53 -4.89 -1.01
CA LEU A 57 16.80 -3.51 -1.42
C LEU A 57 17.69 -2.77 -0.41
N GLY A 58 17.98 -3.38 0.75
CA GLY A 58 18.73 -2.81 1.85
C GLY A 58 17.93 -1.78 2.65
N THR A 59 18.64 -0.87 3.31
CA THR A 59 18.07 0.22 4.12
C THR A 59 18.79 1.53 3.83
N LEU A 60 18.28 2.64 4.37
CA LEU A 60 18.97 3.93 4.40
C LEU A 60 20.02 4.04 5.53
N GLY A 61 20.57 2.89 5.95
CA GLY A 61 21.58 2.77 7.01
C GLY A 61 21.04 2.41 8.39
N GLY A 62 19.73 2.32 8.55
CA GLY A 62 19.07 1.76 9.73
C GLY A 62 18.87 0.25 9.64
N VAL A 63 18.07 -0.32 10.55
CA VAL A 63 17.86 -1.77 10.64
C VAL A 63 16.77 -2.26 9.69
N ASN A 64 15.71 -1.49 9.46
CA ASN A 64 14.54 -1.96 8.72
C ASN A 64 14.17 -1.10 7.48
N SER A 65 13.48 -1.70 6.53
CA SER A 65 12.83 -1.07 5.38
C SER A 65 11.66 -1.91 4.87
N ALA A 66 10.71 -1.28 4.19
CA ALA A 66 9.58 -1.97 3.58
C ALA A 66 8.96 -1.15 2.45
N VAL A 67 8.31 -1.84 1.51
CA VAL A 67 7.23 -1.27 0.69
C VAL A 67 5.94 -1.74 1.33
N GLU A 68 5.09 -0.81 1.79
CA GLU A 68 3.82 -1.11 2.48
C GLU A 68 2.59 -0.56 1.72
N TRP A 69 2.79 0.22 0.65
CA TRP A 69 1.72 0.73 -0.21
C TRP A 69 1.79 0.19 -1.64
N PRO A 70 0.63 -0.14 -2.25
CA PRO A 70 0.51 -0.37 -3.69
C PRO A 70 0.92 0.87 -4.50
N ASN A 71 1.53 0.67 -5.66
CA ASN A 71 2.21 1.74 -6.40
C ASN A 71 2.40 1.34 -7.88
N HIS A 72 1.84 2.13 -8.81
CA HIS A 72 1.94 1.93 -10.25
C HIS A 72 2.92 2.93 -10.87
N ALA A 73 4.14 2.48 -11.15
CA ALA A 73 5.16 3.33 -11.76
C ALA A 73 6.13 2.55 -12.65
N LEU A 74 6.87 3.28 -13.50
CA LEU A 74 7.74 2.69 -14.52
C LEU A 74 9.09 2.22 -13.96
N GLY A 75 9.06 1.12 -13.20
CA GLY A 75 10.26 0.44 -12.67
C GLY A 75 10.84 1.04 -11.39
N GLU A 76 10.16 2.03 -10.80
CA GLU A 76 10.52 2.62 -9.52
C GLU A 76 9.86 1.84 -8.38
N VAL A 77 10.49 1.84 -7.21
CA VAL A 77 9.94 1.25 -5.99
C VAL A 77 10.03 2.31 -4.90
N VAL A 78 8.90 2.61 -4.27
CA VAL A 78 8.82 3.59 -3.17
C VAL A 78 8.36 2.90 -1.89
N GLY A 79 8.70 3.48 -0.74
CA GLY A 79 8.36 2.90 0.55
C GLY A 79 9.05 3.64 1.69
N ILE A 80 9.28 2.95 2.80
CA ILE A 80 9.88 3.49 4.02
C ILE A 80 11.17 2.74 4.40
N SER A 81 12.15 3.46 4.93
CA SER A 81 13.32 2.85 5.56
C SER A 81 13.84 3.66 6.74
N GLN A 82 14.33 2.95 7.76
CA GLN A 82 15.10 3.52 8.85
C GLN A 82 16.46 4.01 8.36
N THR A 83 16.89 5.15 8.87
CA THR A 83 18.20 5.74 8.61
C THR A 83 19.20 5.37 9.70
N SER A 84 20.46 5.78 9.52
CA SER A 84 21.50 5.68 10.55
C SER A 84 21.33 6.70 11.70
N GLN A 85 20.42 7.67 11.59
CA GLN A 85 20.19 8.70 12.59
C GLN A 85 19.15 8.24 13.62
N ILE A 86 19.36 8.63 14.88
CA ILE A 86 18.40 8.44 15.97
C ILE A 86 17.46 9.63 15.99
N ASP A 87 16.15 9.38 16.04
CA ASP A 87 15.18 10.46 16.17
C ASP A 87 15.32 11.11 17.58
N PRO A 88 15.70 12.40 17.67
CA PRO A 88 15.84 13.09 18.95
C PRO A 88 14.51 13.29 19.69
N LEU A 89 13.37 13.21 19.00
CA LEU A 89 12.04 13.38 19.59
C LEU A 89 11.40 12.07 20.06
N LYS A 90 11.89 10.93 19.56
CA LYS A 90 11.41 9.57 19.85
C LYS A 90 9.94 9.38 19.46
N GLU A 91 9.56 10.05 18.38
CA GLU A 91 8.30 9.88 17.70
C GLU A 91 8.29 8.47 17.11
N GLN A 92 7.29 7.68 17.49
CA GLN A 92 7.13 6.33 16.93
C GLN A 92 6.52 6.38 15.52
N TRP A 93 5.78 7.45 15.26
CA TRP A 93 4.93 7.69 14.10
C TRP A 93 5.70 7.71 12.78
N SER A 94 5.00 7.40 11.69
CA SER A 94 5.53 7.04 10.36
C SER A 94 6.47 5.83 10.33
N CYS A 95 7.40 5.67 11.27
CA CYS A 95 8.19 4.45 11.43
C CYS A 95 7.32 3.26 11.86
N SER A 96 6.45 3.48 12.85
CA SER A 96 5.80 2.43 13.62
C SER A 96 4.52 2.94 14.28
N TYR A 97 3.69 2.02 14.77
CA TYR A 97 2.55 2.34 15.62
C TYR A 97 2.85 1.96 17.07
N PRO A 98 2.33 2.73 18.04
CA PRO A 98 2.25 2.29 19.43
C PRO A 98 1.67 0.87 19.54
N ALA A 99 2.10 0.13 20.56
CA ALA A 99 1.79 -1.29 20.74
C ALA A 99 2.29 -2.26 19.64
N GLY A 100 3.21 -1.85 18.77
CA GLY A 100 4.00 -2.78 17.93
C GLY A 100 3.28 -3.28 16.68
N SER A 101 2.27 -2.55 16.18
CA SER A 101 1.59 -2.81 14.91
C SER A 101 2.03 -1.84 13.79
N GLY A 102 3.33 -1.54 13.79
CA GLY A 102 3.98 -0.56 12.91
C GLY A 102 4.26 -1.06 11.50
N PHE A 103 4.53 -0.10 10.59
CA PHE A 103 5.11 -0.39 9.27
C PHE A 103 6.49 -1.04 9.40
N LEU A 104 7.33 -0.51 10.30
CA LEU A 104 8.62 -1.08 10.67
C LEU A 104 8.68 -1.37 12.18
N PRO A 105 9.48 -2.38 12.62
CA PRO A 105 9.82 -2.55 14.03
C PRO A 105 10.50 -1.30 14.61
N TYR A 106 10.00 -0.78 15.74
CA TYR A 106 10.54 0.45 16.34
C TYR A 106 11.96 0.25 16.89
N THR A 107 12.93 1.00 16.36
CA THR A 107 14.34 1.01 16.80
C THR A 107 14.80 2.36 17.38
N GLY A 108 13.93 3.39 17.36
CA GLY A 108 14.30 4.77 17.68
C GLY A 108 15.14 5.48 16.61
N GLN A 109 15.32 4.85 15.45
CA GLN A 109 15.91 5.48 14.27
C GLN A 109 14.87 6.35 13.56
N GLU A 110 15.30 7.47 12.98
CA GLU A 110 14.45 8.24 12.07
C GLU A 110 14.10 7.40 10.84
N CYS A 111 12.88 7.53 10.32
CA CYS A 111 12.49 6.91 9.06
C CYS A 111 12.35 7.94 7.94
N ARG A 112 12.56 7.49 6.70
CA ARG A 112 12.33 8.29 5.50
C ARG A 112 11.61 7.50 4.44
N GLY A 113 10.86 8.25 3.62
CA GLY A 113 10.49 7.79 2.30
C GLY A 113 11.76 7.46 1.51
N PHE A 114 11.72 6.40 0.71
CA PHE A 114 12.77 6.12 -0.26
C PHE A 114 12.20 6.00 -1.67
N VAL A 115 13.07 6.23 -2.66
CA VAL A 115 12.87 5.78 -4.04
C VAL A 115 14.03 4.87 -4.40
N SER A 116 13.74 3.65 -4.86
CA SER A 116 14.73 2.73 -5.36
C SER A 116 14.66 2.64 -6.87
N ARG A 117 15.81 2.86 -7.52
CA ARG A 117 16.01 2.67 -8.97
C ARG A 117 17.23 1.77 -9.16
N PHE A 118 17.11 0.74 -9.99
CA PHE A 118 18.18 -0.26 -10.21
C PHE A 118 18.72 -0.87 -8.90
N ASN A 119 17.82 -1.22 -7.97
CA ASN A 119 18.10 -1.75 -6.64
C ASN A 119 18.96 -0.83 -5.74
N ARG A 120 18.98 0.49 -5.98
CA ARG A 120 19.63 1.49 -5.13
C ARG A 120 18.60 2.43 -4.52
N MET A 121 18.40 2.34 -3.20
CA MET A 121 17.61 3.31 -2.45
C MET A 121 18.26 4.69 -2.47
N ARG A 122 17.42 5.70 -2.65
CA ARG A 122 17.70 7.13 -2.42
C ARG A 122 16.67 7.64 -1.42
N GLN A 123 17.15 8.35 -0.40
CA GLN A 123 16.33 9.01 0.60
C GLN A 123 15.49 10.15 0.00
N LEU A 124 14.28 10.32 0.50
CA LEU A 124 13.42 11.48 0.25
C LEU A 124 13.45 12.45 1.46
N GLY A 125 13.32 13.75 1.17
CA GLY A 125 13.35 14.81 2.18
C GLY A 125 12.10 14.88 3.07
N THR A 126 12.13 15.80 4.02
CA THR A 126 11.01 16.15 4.91
C THR A 126 10.62 17.61 4.74
N LEU A 127 9.54 18.07 5.40
CA LEU A 127 9.18 19.50 5.49
C LEU A 127 9.92 20.21 6.64
N GLY A 128 11.12 19.72 6.98
CA GLY A 128 11.96 20.22 8.06
C GLY A 128 11.83 19.47 9.40
N GLY A 129 10.97 18.45 9.48
CA GLY A 129 10.92 17.50 10.59
C GLY A 129 11.85 16.29 10.40
N ASN A 130 11.71 15.29 11.26
CA ASN A 130 12.63 14.15 11.33
C ASN A 130 12.19 12.94 10.50
N ASN A 131 10.92 12.84 10.11
CA ASN A 131 10.42 11.64 9.43
C ASN A 131 9.64 11.91 8.12
N SER A 132 9.63 10.91 7.23
CA SER A 132 8.78 10.87 6.03
C SER A 132 8.46 9.44 5.59
N PHE A 133 7.47 9.29 4.71
CA PHE A 133 7.00 8.01 4.17
C PHE A 133 6.54 8.21 2.72
N ALA A 134 6.99 7.38 1.78
CA ALA A 134 6.49 7.40 0.40
C ALA A 134 5.51 6.25 0.13
N THR A 135 4.35 6.57 -0.46
CA THR A 135 3.24 5.65 -0.70
C THR A 135 3.00 5.35 -2.17
N GLY A 136 3.00 6.38 -3.02
CA GLY A 136 2.74 6.24 -4.45
C GLY A 136 3.73 7.01 -5.30
N SER A 137 3.82 6.65 -6.58
CA SER A 137 4.59 7.32 -7.61
C SER A 137 3.95 7.11 -8.98
N ASN A 138 4.35 7.90 -9.98
CA ASN A 138 3.81 7.83 -11.35
C ASN A 138 4.91 7.61 -12.40
N ILE A 139 4.56 7.42 -13.68
CA ILE A 139 5.54 7.19 -14.77
C ILE A 139 6.50 8.36 -15.00
N PHE A 140 6.18 9.55 -14.49
CA PHE A 140 7.03 10.74 -14.58
C PHE A 140 8.10 10.80 -13.48
N GLY A 141 8.10 9.82 -12.55
CA GLY A 141 9.06 9.72 -11.46
C GLY A 141 8.78 10.70 -10.31
N GLU A 142 7.54 11.21 -10.25
CA GLU A 142 7.04 11.96 -9.11
C GLU A 142 6.56 10.98 -8.04
N VAL A 143 6.71 11.36 -6.77
CA VAL A 143 6.40 10.49 -5.62
C VAL A 143 5.51 11.26 -4.65
N VAL A 144 4.59 10.58 -3.99
CA VAL A 144 3.72 11.16 -2.96
C VAL A 144 3.74 10.36 -1.66
N GLY A 145 3.29 10.99 -0.59
CA GLY A 145 3.22 10.41 0.74
C GLY A 145 2.98 11.48 1.79
N TRP A 146 3.69 11.39 2.90
CA TRP A 146 3.68 12.41 3.96
C TRP A 146 5.06 12.66 4.54
N ALA A 147 5.23 13.85 5.11
CA ALA A 147 6.44 14.22 5.83
C ALA A 147 6.15 15.14 7.01
N GLU A 148 6.99 15.04 8.04
CA GLU A 148 6.96 15.94 9.18
C GLU A 148 7.45 17.34 8.81
N THR A 149 6.75 18.33 9.36
CA THR A 149 7.11 19.73 9.34
C THR A 149 8.10 20.05 10.47
N SER A 150 8.76 21.21 10.39
CA SER A 150 9.55 21.75 11.50
C SER A 150 8.71 22.30 12.68
N LYS A 151 7.38 22.24 12.62
CA LYS A 151 6.48 22.83 13.63
C LYS A 151 6.03 21.78 14.63
N ARG A 152 6.19 22.08 15.91
CA ARG A 152 5.50 21.34 16.98
C ARG A 152 4.01 21.65 16.95
N ASP A 153 3.18 20.62 16.93
CA ASP A 153 1.73 20.75 16.99
C ASP A 153 1.22 20.10 18.30
N PRO A 154 0.70 20.91 19.25
CA PRO A 154 0.22 20.41 20.54
C PRO A 154 -1.12 19.67 20.45
N THR A 155 -1.77 19.64 19.27
CA THR A 155 -2.96 18.83 19.02
C THR A 155 -2.63 17.39 18.62
N CYS A 156 -1.37 17.11 18.29
CA CYS A 156 -0.92 15.77 17.93
C CYS A 156 -1.10 14.76 19.07
N VAL A 157 -1.62 13.58 18.72
CA VAL A 157 -1.76 12.48 19.67
C VAL A 157 -0.38 11.88 19.97
N ALA A 158 -0.02 11.83 21.26
CA ALA A 158 1.26 11.28 21.71
C ALA A 158 1.44 9.81 21.21
N PRO A 159 2.65 9.41 20.78
CA PRO A 159 3.93 10.11 20.97
C PRO A 159 4.27 11.16 19.90
N GLN A 160 3.37 11.51 18.98
CA GLN A 160 3.68 12.52 17.95
C GLN A 160 3.85 13.92 18.55
N VAL A 161 4.82 14.66 18.04
CA VAL A 161 5.28 15.97 18.52
C VAL A 161 5.27 17.02 17.40
N LEU A 162 5.67 16.64 16.20
CA LEU A 162 5.70 17.49 15.01
C LEU A 162 4.41 17.31 14.18
N GLY A 163 3.87 18.41 13.66
CA GLY A 163 2.80 18.35 12.67
C GLY A 163 3.32 17.77 11.36
N PHE A 164 2.46 17.09 10.59
CA PHE A 164 2.81 16.46 9.32
C PHE A 164 1.81 16.83 8.23
N GLU A 165 2.30 16.87 6.98
CA GLU A 165 1.46 17.18 5.82
C GLU A 165 1.72 16.15 4.71
N ALA A 166 0.72 16.00 3.83
CA ALA A 166 0.87 15.31 2.57
C ALA A 166 1.96 16.01 1.75
N VAL A 167 2.71 15.25 0.96
CA VAL A 167 3.78 15.82 0.12
C VAL A 167 3.85 15.17 -1.25
N ARG A 168 4.37 15.94 -2.20
CA ARG A 168 4.85 15.51 -3.51
C ARG A 168 6.36 15.76 -3.57
N TRP A 169 7.12 14.74 -3.92
CA TRP A 169 8.55 14.83 -4.19
C TRP A 169 8.82 14.82 -5.68
N GLY A 170 9.68 15.74 -6.13
CA GLY A 170 10.26 15.69 -7.46
C GLY A 170 11.46 14.73 -7.56
N LEU A 171 12.08 14.67 -8.74
CA LEU A 171 13.25 13.83 -9.01
C LEU A 171 14.44 14.08 -8.06
N GLU A 172 14.59 15.31 -7.58
CA GLU A 172 15.67 15.70 -6.65
C GLU A 172 15.41 15.19 -5.22
N GLY A 173 14.15 14.91 -4.86
CA GLY A 173 13.76 14.39 -3.54
C GLY A 173 13.40 15.44 -2.50
N ASP A 174 13.32 16.72 -2.88
CA ASP A 174 12.79 17.78 -2.02
C ASP A 174 11.27 17.65 -1.85
N ALA A 175 10.80 17.88 -0.63
CA ALA A 175 9.39 17.71 -0.25
C ALA A 175 8.60 18.99 -0.53
N HIS A 176 7.58 18.91 -1.38
CA HIS A 176 6.62 19.99 -1.60
C HIS A 176 5.30 19.64 -0.92
N ALA A 177 4.85 20.48 0.02
CA ALA A 177 3.63 20.27 0.77
C ALA A 177 2.37 20.29 -0.12
N LEU A 178 1.45 19.36 0.16
CA LEU A 178 0.08 19.32 -0.33
C LEU A 178 -0.83 19.68 0.87
N PRO A 179 -1.39 20.89 0.90
CA PRO A 179 -1.98 21.44 2.11
C PRO A 179 -3.21 20.64 2.57
N PRO A 180 -3.48 20.59 3.89
CA PRO A 180 -4.70 19.98 4.42
C PRO A 180 -5.97 20.73 3.99
N LEU A 181 -7.11 20.06 4.13
CA LEU A 181 -8.43 20.60 3.80
C LEU A 181 -8.85 21.65 4.85
N GLY A 182 -9.12 22.87 4.41
CA GLY A 182 -9.76 23.90 5.25
C GLY A 182 -8.90 24.37 6.41
N GLN A 183 -9.12 23.81 7.61
CA GLN A 183 -8.40 24.12 8.85
C GLN A 183 -7.91 22.83 9.56
N ASP A 184 -7.98 21.68 8.89
CA ASP A 184 -7.46 20.42 9.43
C ASP A 184 -5.95 20.57 9.72
N PRO A 185 -5.45 20.09 10.88
CA PRO A 185 -4.05 20.25 11.27
C PRO A 185 -3.08 19.39 10.47
N ALA A 186 -3.54 18.29 9.85
CA ALA A 186 -2.68 17.32 9.18
C ALA A 186 -3.30 16.74 7.89
N SER A 187 -2.43 16.28 6.99
CA SER A 187 -2.80 15.58 5.76
C SER A 187 -1.79 14.48 5.41
N ALA A 188 -2.18 13.55 4.55
CA ALA A 188 -1.29 12.52 4.02
C ALA A 188 -1.76 12.03 2.65
N ALA A 189 -0.86 11.88 1.68
CA ALA A 189 -1.17 11.31 0.37
C ALA A 189 -0.96 9.78 0.37
N THR A 190 -1.84 9.05 -0.31
CA THR A 190 -1.82 7.58 -0.41
C THR A 190 -1.54 7.07 -1.82
N ALA A 191 -1.94 7.82 -2.86
CA ALA A 191 -1.67 7.46 -4.26
C ALA A 191 -1.63 8.69 -5.19
N ILE A 192 -0.91 8.55 -6.31
CA ILE A 192 -0.82 9.50 -7.43
C ILE A 192 -0.98 8.72 -8.73
N ASN A 193 -1.61 9.32 -9.75
CA ASN A 193 -1.74 8.73 -11.09
C ASN A 193 -0.89 9.49 -12.13
N ASP A 194 -0.88 9.01 -13.38
CA ASP A 194 -0.02 9.57 -14.43
C ASP A 194 -0.48 10.94 -14.92
N VAL A 195 -1.75 11.29 -14.73
CA VAL A 195 -2.23 12.67 -14.94
C VAL A 195 -1.92 13.61 -13.75
N GLY A 196 -1.17 13.13 -12.75
CA GLY A 196 -0.65 13.93 -11.64
C GLY A 196 -1.67 14.31 -10.57
N SER A 197 -2.84 13.68 -10.57
CA SER A 197 -3.85 13.80 -9.51
C SER A 197 -3.44 12.95 -8.31
N VAL A 198 -3.65 13.47 -7.10
CA VAL A 198 -3.22 12.82 -5.85
C VAL A 198 -4.41 12.60 -4.95
N VAL A 199 -4.56 11.42 -4.34
CA VAL A 199 -5.56 11.16 -3.29
C VAL A 199 -4.91 10.83 -1.96
N GLY A 200 -5.68 11.00 -0.90
CA GLY A 200 -5.26 10.75 0.47
C GLY A 200 -6.28 11.25 1.49
N ILE A 201 -5.79 11.57 2.69
CA ILE A 201 -6.61 11.98 3.82
C ILE A 201 -6.26 13.37 4.34
N SER A 202 -7.22 13.98 5.03
CA SER A 202 -7.05 15.20 5.82
C SER A 202 -7.90 15.10 7.09
N GLY A 203 -7.37 15.62 8.20
CA GLY A 203 -8.03 15.57 9.51
C GLY A 203 -7.05 15.81 10.66
N LEU A 204 -7.32 15.19 11.81
CA LEU A 204 -6.53 15.35 13.04
C LEU A 204 -5.06 14.91 12.90
N CYS A 205 -4.15 15.54 13.65
CA CYS A 205 -2.79 15.03 13.83
C CYS A 205 -2.82 13.78 14.75
N GLN A 206 -2.95 12.59 14.18
CA GLN A 206 -2.88 11.33 14.91
C GLN A 206 -2.15 10.28 14.09
N ASN A 207 -2.77 9.80 13.02
CA ASN A 207 -2.26 8.74 12.16
C ASN A 207 -2.08 9.27 10.74
N ALA A 208 -1.02 8.87 10.04
CA ALA A 208 -0.87 9.22 8.63
C ALA A 208 -1.96 8.60 7.73
N VAL A 209 -2.58 7.50 8.16
CA VAL A 209 -3.71 6.86 7.48
C VAL A 209 -4.67 6.26 8.51
N GLY A 210 -5.96 6.23 8.16
CA GLY A 210 -7.01 5.68 9.01
C GLY A 210 -7.26 6.46 10.31
N ALA A 211 -7.98 5.81 11.23
CA ALA A 211 -8.50 6.34 12.48
C ALA A 211 -9.19 7.70 12.30
N LEU A 212 -9.09 8.57 13.32
CA LEU A 212 -9.72 9.89 13.35
C LEU A 212 -8.98 10.93 12.47
N SER A 213 -7.78 10.60 11.98
CA SER A 213 -7.10 11.42 10.96
C SER A 213 -7.73 11.26 9.58
N ALA A 214 -8.29 10.09 9.29
CA ALA A 214 -9.07 9.83 8.08
C ALA A 214 -10.52 10.32 8.23
N GLU A 215 -10.69 11.58 8.62
CA GLU A 215 -11.98 12.26 8.67
C GLU A 215 -12.45 12.56 7.23
N HIS A 216 -11.59 13.21 6.45
CA HIS A 216 -11.86 13.61 5.07
C HIS A 216 -11.05 12.79 4.05
N ILE A 217 -11.73 12.24 3.04
CA ILE A 217 -11.09 11.80 1.79
C ILE A 217 -10.80 13.05 0.96
N VAL A 218 -9.56 13.21 0.49
CA VAL A 218 -9.13 14.37 -0.29
C VAL A 218 -8.54 13.95 -1.63
N LEU A 219 -8.91 14.67 -2.68
CA LEU A 219 -8.30 14.68 -3.99
C LEU A 219 -7.59 16.03 -4.18
N TRP A 220 -6.26 16.04 -4.23
CA TRP A 220 -5.52 17.23 -4.64
C TRP A 220 -5.47 17.30 -6.16
N LYS A 221 -5.98 18.42 -6.70
CA LYS A 221 -5.86 18.78 -8.11
C LYS A 221 -5.13 20.11 -8.22
N ASP A 222 -4.07 20.15 -9.01
CA ASP A 222 -3.21 21.34 -9.14
C ASP A 222 -2.69 21.87 -7.78
N GLY A 223 -2.48 20.96 -6.82
CA GLY A 223 -2.08 21.26 -5.43
C GLY A 223 -3.23 21.69 -4.49
N ILE A 224 -4.46 21.83 -4.98
CA ILE A 224 -5.62 22.30 -4.20
C ILE A 224 -6.42 21.09 -3.68
N PRO A 225 -6.66 20.97 -2.36
CA PRO A 225 -7.45 19.88 -1.79
C PRO A 225 -8.94 20.04 -2.09
N HIS A 226 -9.56 18.99 -2.63
CA HIS A 226 -10.99 18.85 -2.80
C HIS A 226 -11.51 17.64 -2.01
N GLN A 227 -12.50 17.84 -1.16
CA GLN A 227 -13.13 16.76 -0.41
C GLN A 227 -13.94 15.82 -1.32
N LEU A 228 -13.75 14.51 -1.16
CA LEU A 228 -14.60 13.48 -1.78
C LEU A 228 -15.62 12.93 -0.76
N PRO A 229 -16.82 12.49 -1.22
CA PRO A 229 -17.83 11.91 -0.35
C PRO A 229 -17.44 10.54 0.21
N THR A 230 -17.83 10.27 1.45
CA THR A 230 -17.56 9.01 2.19
C THR A 230 -18.79 8.09 2.16
N LEU A 231 -18.71 6.91 2.78
CA LEU A 231 -19.87 6.03 3.01
C LEU A 231 -20.76 6.50 4.18
N GLY A 232 -20.42 7.60 4.86
CA GLY A 232 -21.25 8.25 5.88
C GLY A 232 -20.84 7.99 7.34
N GLY A 233 -19.74 7.26 7.59
CA GLY A 233 -19.06 7.23 8.88
C GLY A 233 -18.20 8.49 9.13
N SER A 234 -17.89 8.75 10.41
CA SER A 234 -17.16 9.95 10.85
C SER A 234 -15.63 9.85 10.76
N ALA A 235 -15.08 8.67 10.51
CA ALA A 235 -13.65 8.39 10.54
C ALA A 235 -13.29 7.20 9.61
N TRP A 236 -12.01 6.81 9.58
CA TRP A 236 -11.47 5.70 8.77
C TRP A 236 -11.66 5.83 7.26
N ASN A 237 -11.95 7.03 6.75
CA ASN A 237 -12.24 7.28 5.35
C ASN A 237 -10.93 7.40 4.54
N THR A 238 -10.40 6.27 4.08
CA THR A 238 -9.04 6.17 3.52
C THR A 238 -9.08 5.73 2.05
N PRO A 239 -8.75 6.60 1.08
CA PRO A 239 -8.49 6.17 -0.29
C PRO A 239 -7.14 5.44 -0.33
N MET A 240 -7.06 4.36 -1.10
CA MET A 240 -5.86 3.52 -1.23
C MET A 240 -5.21 3.64 -2.61
N MET A 241 -6.02 3.81 -3.67
CA MET A 241 -5.54 3.88 -5.05
C MET A 241 -6.48 4.74 -5.90
N LEU A 242 -5.95 5.30 -6.99
CA LEU A 242 -6.74 5.88 -8.08
C LEU A 242 -6.18 5.43 -9.44
N ASN A 243 -7.04 5.33 -10.45
CA ASN A 243 -6.61 5.04 -11.83
C ASN A 243 -6.53 6.34 -12.67
N ASP A 244 -6.10 6.24 -13.93
CA ASP A 244 -5.91 7.41 -14.81
C ASP A 244 -7.23 8.04 -15.28
N GLU A 245 -8.35 7.29 -15.20
CA GLU A 245 -9.70 7.84 -15.38
C GLU A 245 -10.17 8.69 -14.18
N GLY A 246 -9.39 8.70 -13.09
CA GLY A 246 -9.72 9.39 -11.83
C GLY A 246 -10.77 8.67 -10.99
N ALA A 247 -10.99 7.37 -11.22
CA ALA A 247 -11.75 6.53 -10.30
C ALA A 247 -10.89 6.24 -9.06
N VAL A 248 -11.47 6.37 -7.87
CA VAL A 248 -10.76 6.25 -6.58
C VAL A 248 -11.34 5.08 -5.80
N VAL A 249 -10.48 4.23 -5.25
CA VAL A 249 -10.89 3.12 -4.38
C VAL A 249 -10.20 3.19 -3.02
N GLY A 250 -10.79 2.54 -2.04
CA GLY A 250 -10.26 2.46 -0.69
C GLY A 250 -11.25 1.78 0.23
N PHE A 251 -11.27 2.24 1.48
CA PHE A 251 -12.29 1.86 2.46
C PHE A 251 -12.80 3.10 3.21
N SER A 252 -14.04 3.03 3.68
CA SER A 252 -14.69 4.12 4.40
C SER A 252 -15.65 3.52 5.41
N ASP A 253 -15.75 4.14 6.60
CA ASP A 253 -16.66 3.65 7.61
C ASP A 253 -18.11 4.01 7.27
N ARG A 254 -19.04 3.20 7.78
CA ARG A 254 -20.47 3.32 7.52
C ARG A 254 -21.17 4.01 8.70
N PRO A 255 -22.39 4.52 8.51
CA PRO A 255 -23.15 5.13 9.61
C PRO A 255 -23.39 4.10 10.73
N GLY A 256 -23.17 4.52 11.99
CA GLY A 256 -23.38 3.68 13.17
C GLY A 256 -22.10 3.22 13.88
N ASP A 257 -20.92 3.59 13.40
CA ASP A 257 -19.70 3.56 14.22
C ASP A 257 -19.77 4.62 15.35
N ASN A 258 -19.11 4.32 16.47
CA ASN A 258 -19.06 5.14 17.69
C ASN A 258 -17.66 5.76 17.86
N ASN A 259 -17.28 6.68 16.97
CA ASN A 259 -15.97 7.37 16.96
C ASN A 259 -14.77 6.41 16.95
N GLY A 260 -14.79 5.46 16.02
CA GLY A 260 -13.78 4.44 15.77
C GLY A 260 -13.81 3.23 16.69
N ASN A 261 -14.70 3.20 17.69
CA ASN A 261 -14.79 2.10 18.64
C ASN A 261 -15.52 0.85 18.10
N ASN A 262 -16.16 0.93 16.92
CA ASN A 262 -16.84 -0.20 16.30
C ASN A 262 -16.71 -0.12 14.76
N PHE A 263 -15.46 -0.09 14.28
CA PHE A 263 -15.13 0.00 12.85
C PHE A 263 -15.93 -1.02 12.03
N ASN A 264 -16.70 -0.51 11.07
CA ASN A 264 -17.64 -1.28 10.25
C ASN A 264 -17.46 -0.93 8.75
N GLY A 265 -16.21 -0.63 8.39
CA GLY A 265 -15.87 -0.11 7.07
C GLY A 265 -16.01 -1.12 5.95
N HIS A 266 -16.39 -0.59 4.79
CA HIS A 266 -16.52 -1.31 3.55
C HIS A 266 -15.59 -0.71 2.49
N ALA A 267 -15.20 -1.55 1.54
CA ALA A 267 -14.53 -1.14 0.34
C ALA A 267 -15.46 -0.21 -0.48
N PHE A 268 -14.92 0.87 -1.02
CA PHE A 268 -15.68 1.80 -1.86
C PHE A 268 -15.04 1.98 -3.23
N LEU A 269 -15.87 2.38 -4.20
CA LEU A 269 -15.46 2.96 -5.48
C LEU A 269 -16.11 4.34 -5.60
N TRP A 270 -15.31 5.39 -5.72
CA TRP A 270 -15.79 6.72 -6.11
C TRP A 270 -15.48 6.99 -7.58
N THR A 271 -16.46 7.56 -8.29
CA THR A 271 -16.25 8.17 -9.61
C THR A 271 -16.96 9.51 -9.69
N SER A 272 -16.44 10.43 -10.50
CA SER A 272 -17.07 11.73 -10.77
C SER A 272 -18.49 11.62 -11.36
N ARG A 273 -18.82 10.48 -12.00
CA ARG A 273 -20.15 10.22 -12.60
C ARG A 273 -21.16 9.66 -11.61
N ASN A 274 -20.77 8.69 -10.79
CA ASN A 274 -21.70 7.91 -9.95
C ASN A 274 -21.62 8.25 -8.46
N GLY A 275 -20.65 9.08 -8.03
CA GLY A 275 -20.35 9.30 -6.62
C GLY A 275 -19.72 8.06 -5.97
N THR A 276 -19.84 7.96 -4.64
CA THR A 276 -19.31 6.85 -3.84
C THR A 276 -20.27 5.66 -3.87
N THR A 277 -19.75 4.50 -4.27
CA THR A 277 -20.44 3.22 -4.29
C THR A 277 -19.86 2.31 -3.21
N ASP A 278 -20.69 1.81 -2.30
CA ASP A 278 -20.35 0.71 -1.39
C ASP A 278 -20.20 -0.59 -2.20
N LEU A 279 -19.04 -1.24 -2.15
CA LEU A 279 -18.76 -2.48 -2.89
C LEU A 279 -19.24 -3.74 -2.15
N GLY A 280 -19.66 -3.61 -0.89
CA GLY A 280 -20.09 -4.71 -0.04
C GLY A 280 -18.93 -5.60 0.44
N THR A 281 -19.26 -6.82 0.80
CA THR A 281 -18.33 -7.87 1.27
C THR A 281 -18.58 -9.17 0.52
N LEU A 282 -17.65 -10.13 0.63
CA LEU A 282 -17.94 -11.51 0.26
C LEU A 282 -19.02 -12.08 1.20
N ALA A 283 -19.83 -13.01 0.69
CA ALA A 283 -20.87 -13.64 1.50
C ALA A 283 -20.29 -14.29 2.77
N GLY A 284 -20.83 -13.90 3.93
CA GLY A 284 -20.37 -14.33 5.27
C GLY A 284 -19.41 -13.36 5.97
N ASP A 285 -18.86 -12.38 5.26
CA ASP A 285 -17.91 -11.40 5.79
C ASP A 285 -18.63 -10.08 6.16
N ALA A 286 -18.01 -9.29 7.05
CA ALA A 286 -18.61 -8.09 7.63
C ALA A 286 -17.88 -6.78 7.29
N VAL A 287 -16.62 -6.86 6.87
CA VAL A 287 -15.73 -5.73 6.59
C VAL A 287 -14.95 -6.01 5.30
N SER A 288 -14.67 -4.98 4.52
CA SER A 288 -13.87 -5.09 3.29
C SER A 288 -13.01 -3.85 3.05
N TYR A 289 -11.93 -4.03 2.30
CA TYR A 289 -10.98 -2.97 1.94
C TYR A 289 -10.57 -3.17 0.49
N ALA A 290 -10.72 -2.15 -0.36
CA ALA A 290 -10.09 -2.12 -1.68
C ALA A 290 -8.70 -1.52 -1.55
N TYR A 291 -7.69 -2.21 -2.06
CA TYR A 291 -6.28 -1.79 -2.00
C TYR A 291 -5.77 -1.24 -3.32
N SER A 292 -6.26 -1.75 -4.46
CA SER A 292 -5.84 -1.28 -5.77
C SER A 292 -6.96 -1.38 -6.82
N ILE A 293 -6.86 -0.56 -7.85
CA ILE A 293 -7.71 -0.50 -9.04
C ILE A 293 -6.81 -0.32 -10.28
N ASN A 294 -7.09 -1.04 -11.36
CA ASN A 294 -6.42 -0.85 -12.64
C ASN A 294 -7.25 0.03 -13.62
N ASN A 295 -6.69 0.41 -14.76
CA ASN A 295 -7.37 1.19 -15.80
C ASN A 295 -8.47 0.41 -16.54
N ARG A 296 -8.67 -0.88 -16.23
CA ARG A 296 -9.85 -1.68 -16.64
C ARG A 296 -10.98 -1.64 -15.61
N ASN A 297 -10.85 -0.81 -14.56
CA ASN A 297 -11.78 -0.73 -13.43
C ASN A 297 -11.99 -2.09 -12.73
N GLN A 298 -10.96 -2.95 -12.72
CA GLN A 298 -10.89 -4.14 -11.87
C GLN A 298 -10.26 -3.74 -10.54
N ILE A 299 -10.88 -4.12 -9.44
CA ILE A 299 -10.50 -3.70 -8.08
C ILE A 299 -10.12 -4.93 -7.27
N VAL A 300 -9.04 -4.88 -6.51
CA VAL A 300 -8.62 -5.97 -5.62
C VAL A 300 -8.47 -5.50 -4.18
N GLY A 301 -8.53 -6.45 -3.25
CA GLY A 301 -8.39 -6.16 -1.83
C GLY A 301 -8.66 -7.37 -0.95
N GLN A 302 -9.18 -7.10 0.25
CA GLN A 302 -9.59 -8.13 1.22
C GLN A 302 -11.04 -7.97 1.66
N SER A 303 -11.68 -9.08 1.96
CA SER A 303 -12.96 -9.18 2.66
C SER A 303 -12.73 -10.05 3.89
N CYS A 304 -13.29 -9.68 5.05
CA CYS A 304 -12.96 -10.32 6.33
C CYS A 304 -14.18 -10.49 7.25
N THR A 305 -14.10 -11.50 8.11
CA THR A 305 -15.07 -11.71 9.21
C THR A 305 -15.04 -10.53 10.19
N PRO A 306 -16.05 -10.36 11.08
CA PRO A 306 -15.96 -9.38 12.17
C PRO A 306 -14.60 -9.42 12.91
N GLY A 307 -13.99 -8.24 13.12
CA GLY A 307 -12.65 -8.10 13.70
C GLY A 307 -11.48 -8.63 12.83
N CYS A 308 -11.71 -8.95 11.55
CA CYS A 308 -10.77 -9.55 10.61
C CYS A 308 -9.98 -10.77 11.13
N ALA A 309 -10.60 -11.60 11.98
CA ALA A 309 -10.01 -12.87 12.44
C ALA A 309 -9.74 -13.87 11.30
N SER A 310 -10.48 -13.78 10.20
CA SER A 310 -10.20 -14.46 8.93
C SER A 310 -10.42 -13.48 7.77
N SER A 311 -9.50 -13.45 6.83
CA SER A 311 -9.53 -12.57 5.64
C SER A 311 -9.33 -13.38 4.37
N ARG A 312 -9.98 -12.94 3.29
CA ARG A 312 -9.99 -13.55 1.96
C ARG A 312 -9.72 -12.49 0.92
N ALA A 313 -8.80 -12.78 -0.01
CA ALA A 313 -8.54 -11.89 -1.12
C ALA A 313 -9.73 -11.86 -2.11
N PHE A 314 -10.12 -10.68 -2.58
CA PHE A 314 -11.19 -10.52 -3.57
C PHE A 314 -10.73 -9.86 -4.87
N LEU A 315 -11.49 -10.12 -5.93
CA LEU A 315 -11.49 -9.36 -7.18
C LEU A 315 -12.91 -8.85 -7.43
N TYR A 316 -13.10 -7.53 -7.50
CA TYR A 316 -14.35 -6.91 -7.89
C TYR A 316 -14.25 -6.43 -9.34
N GLN A 317 -15.16 -6.92 -10.18
CA GLN A 317 -15.24 -6.55 -11.59
C GLN A 317 -16.67 -6.74 -12.09
N HIS A 318 -17.09 -5.91 -13.05
CA HIS A 318 -18.44 -5.95 -13.63
C HIS A 318 -19.58 -5.95 -12.59
N GLY A 319 -19.41 -5.20 -11.49
CA GLY A 319 -20.41 -5.09 -10.42
C GLY A 319 -20.44 -6.25 -9.41
N THR A 320 -19.54 -7.22 -9.51
CA THR A 320 -19.54 -8.44 -8.67
C THR A 320 -18.21 -8.61 -7.93
N MET A 321 -18.27 -8.87 -6.62
CA MET A 321 -17.12 -9.29 -5.81
C MET A 321 -16.94 -10.81 -5.87
N TYR A 322 -15.78 -11.26 -6.35
CA TYR A 322 -15.40 -12.67 -6.42
C TYR A 322 -14.34 -13.00 -5.37
N ASP A 323 -14.51 -14.11 -4.65
CA ASP A 323 -13.47 -14.68 -3.79
C ASP A 323 -12.37 -15.28 -4.67
N LEU A 324 -11.17 -14.71 -4.64
CA LEU A 324 -10.07 -15.15 -5.51
C LEU A 324 -9.67 -16.61 -5.26
N ASN A 325 -9.91 -17.15 -4.06
CA ASN A 325 -9.65 -18.56 -3.75
C ASN A 325 -10.56 -19.50 -4.56
N THR A 326 -11.74 -19.04 -4.97
CA THR A 326 -12.67 -19.81 -5.83
C THR A 326 -12.31 -19.77 -7.31
N LEU A 327 -11.38 -18.88 -7.70
CA LEU A 327 -10.90 -18.71 -9.07
C LEU A 327 -9.54 -19.37 -9.31
N LEU A 328 -8.97 -20.01 -8.29
CA LEU A 328 -7.73 -20.78 -8.40
C LEU A 328 -7.92 -22.06 -9.22
N ASP A 329 -6.95 -22.37 -10.07
CA ASP A 329 -6.89 -23.65 -10.75
C ASP A 329 -6.28 -24.77 -9.88
N SER A 330 -6.32 -26.00 -10.39
CA SER A 330 -5.81 -27.18 -9.67
C SER A 330 -4.30 -27.20 -9.48
N SER A 331 -3.52 -26.37 -10.20
CA SER A 331 -2.07 -26.24 -9.98
C SER A 331 -1.76 -25.45 -8.71
N SER A 332 -2.72 -24.61 -8.28
CA SER A 332 -2.64 -23.76 -7.09
C SER A 332 -3.24 -24.40 -5.84
N ALA A 333 -3.54 -25.70 -5.88
CA ALA A 333 -4.11 -26.44 -4.77
C ALA A 333 -3.18 -26.35 -3.53
N GLY A 334 -3.74 -25.88 -2.41
CA GLY A 334 -3.00 -25.69 -1.16
C GLY A 334 -2.43 -24.29 -0.97
N TYR A 335 -2.81 -23.29 -1.76
CA TYR A 335 -2.65 -21.88 -1.40
C TYR A 335 -3.98 -21.26 -0.96
N SER A 336 -3.94 -20.45 0.10
CA SER A 336 -5.04 -19.59 0.53
C SER A 336 -4.61 -18.13 0.39
N LEU A 337 -5.25 -17.39 -0.51
CA LEU A 337 -5.01 -15.97 -0.74
C LEU A 337 -5.75 -15.13 0.31
N ILE A 338 -4.97 -14.41 1.12
CA ILE A 338 -5.48 -13.64 2.26
C ILE A 338 -5.68 -12.18 1.86
N PHE A 339 -4.69 -11.59 1.20
CA PHE A 339 -4.72 -10.23 0.69
C PHE A 339 -4.37 -10.22 -0.80
N ALA A 340 -5.11 -9.47 -1.61
CA ALA A 340 -4.68 -9.04 -2.95
C ALA A 340 -4.42 -7.54 -2.86
N ASN A 341 -3.15 -7.17 -2.80
CA ASN A 341 -2.72 -5.80 -2.50
C ASN A 341 -2.67 -4.94 -3.76
N ASP A 342 -2.28 -5.52 -4.89
CA ASP A 342 -2.17 -4.77 -6.14
C ASP A 342 -2.57 -5.58 -7.38
N ILE A 343 -3.01 -4.88 -8.43
CA ILE A 343 -3.46 -5.41 -9.71
C ILE A 343 -2.94 -4.53 -10.86
N SER A 344 -2.26 -5.16 -11.82
CA SER A 344 -1.81 -4.53 -13.07
C SER A 344 -2.93 -4.44 -14.12
N ASP A 345 -2.73 -3.62 -15.16
CA ASP A 345 -3.64 -3.54 -16.31
C ASP A 345 -3.76 -4.87 -17.06
N GLU A 346 -2.73 -5.72 -17.08
CA GLU A 346 -2.82 -7.07 -17.62
C GLU A 346 -3.72 -8.01 -16.78
N GLY A 347 -4.10 -7.61 -15.57
CA GLY A 347 -4.87 -8.42 -14.62
C GLY A 347 -4.01 -9.40 -13.81
N THR A 348 -2.69 -9.18 -13.76
CA THR A 348 -1.81 -9.90 -12.82
C THR A 348 -1.94 -9.26 -11.44
N ILE A 349 -2.16 -10.09 -10.42
CA ILE A 349 -2.42 -9.66 -9.04
C ILE A 349 -1.26 -10.09 -8.15
N THR A 350 -0.91 -9.26 -7.16
CA THR A 350 0.07 -9.58 -6.11
C THR A 350 -0.52 -9.41 -4.72
N GLY A 351 0.10 -10.02 -3.72
CA GLY A 351 -0.45 -10.04 -2.37
C GLY A 351 0.28 -10.97 -1.40
N LEU A 352 -0.48 -11.39 -0.38
CA LEU A 352 -0.07 -12.35 0.64
C LEU A 352 -0.94 -13.61 0.57
N ALA A 353 -0.27 -14.77 0.54
CA ALA A 353 -0.89 -16.09 0.61
C ALA A 353 -0.31 -16.90 1.78
N VAL A 354 -1.11 -17.84 2.29
CA VAL A 354 -0.68 -18.91 3.19
C VAL A 354 -0.60 -20.21 2.37
N SER A 355 0.52 -20.93 2.44
CA SER A 355 0.64 -22.27 1.87
C SER A 355 0.04 -23.33 2.79
N GLY A 356 -0.27 -24.51 2.27
CA GLY A 356 -0.75 -25.66 3.06
C GLY A 356 0.26 -26.18 4.09
N ALA A 357 1.52 -25.72 4.02
CA ALA A 357 2.55 -25.94 5.03
C ALA A 357 2.60 -24.82 6.10
N GLY A 358 1.69 -23.85 6.06
CA GLY A 358 1.61 -22.72 6.99
C GLY A 358 2.58 -21.56 6.70
N SER A 359 3.30 -21.58 5.58
CA SER A 359 4.23 -20.50 5.22
C SER A 359 3.48 -19.28 4.69
N ILE A 360 3.86 -18.08 5.13
CA ILE A 360 3.34 -16.83 4.56
C ILE A 360 4.25 -16.39 3.41
N LEU A 361 3.65 -16.17 2.24
CA LEU A 361 4.36 -15.98 0.99
C LEU A 361 3.78 -14.78 0.21
N ALA A 362 4.69 -14.02 -0.40
CA ALA A 362 4.34 -13.15 -1.51
C ALA A 362 3.92 -14.04 -2.70
N PHE A 363 2.99 -13.57 -3.53
CA PHE A 363 2.58 -14.30 -4.73
C PHE A 363 2.50 -13.39 -5.95
N ARG A 364 2.63 -13.99 -7.14
CA ARG A 364 2.09 -13.46 -8.39
C ARG A 364 0.96 -14.38 -8.83
N LEU A 365 -0.23 -13.81 -9.01
CA LEU A 365 -1.44 -14.52 -9.42
C LEU A 365 -1.72 -14.13 -10.87
N VAL A 366 -1.59 -15.10 -11.78
CA VAL A 366 -1.59 -14.86 -13.23
C VAL A 366 -2.85 -15.45 -13.85
N PRO A 367 -3.61 -14.71 -14.67
CA PRO A 367 -4.77 -15.25 -15.36
C PRO A 367 -4.37 -16.33 -16.36
N ASN A 368 -5.05 -17.48 -16.31
CA ASN A 368 -4.82 -18.60 -17.22
C ASN A 368 -5.08 -18.20 -18.68
N GLY A 369 -4.09 -18.45 -19.54
CA GLY A 369 -4.05 -17.97 -20.93
C GLY A 369 -3.49 -16.56 -21.11
N GLY A 370 -3.31 -15.79 -20.03
CA GLY A 370 -2.82 -14.40 -20.05
C GLY A 370 -1.30 -14.23 -20.08
N TRP A 371 -0.52 -15.32 -20.00
CA TRP A 371 0.95 -15.24 -20.02
C TRP A 371 1.61 -16.46 -20.67
N SER A 372 1.88 -16.38 -21.98
CA SER A 372 2.88 -17.27 -22.61
C SER A 372 4.26 -16.65 -22.42
N GLY A 373 5.09 -17.23 -21.54
CA GLY A 373 6.42 -16.75 -21.16
C GLY A 373 7.49 -16.84 -22.27
N SER A 374 7.14 -16.50 -23.51
CA SER A 374 7.94 -16.72 -24.72
C SER A 374 7.84 -15.56 -25.70
N THR A 375 8.27 -14.36 -25.30
CA THR A 375 9.15 -13.46 -26.09
C THR A 375 9.43 -12.17 -25.31
N MET A 376 10.65 -12.05 -24.78
CA MET A 376 11.27 -10.75 -24.66
C MET A 376 11.79 -10.40 -26.06
N GLY A 377 10.96 -9.74 -26.88
CA GLY A 377 11.27 -9.43 -28.27
C GLY A 377 10.11 -8.81 -29.05
N ALA A 378 10.32 -7.59 -29.56
CA ALA A 378 9.48 -6.89 -30.53
C ALA A 378 8.04 -6.49 -30.12
N SER A 379 7.90 -5.79 -28.99
CA SER A 379 6.85 -4.75 -28.87
C SER A 379 7.18 -3.62 -27.88
N ARG A 380 8.07 -3.83 -26.90
CA ARG A 380 8.62 -2.77 -26.05
C ARG A 380 10.10 -2.50 -26.36
N GLU A 381 10.35 -1.63 -27.35
CA GLU A 381 11.55 -0.77 -27.28
C GLU A 381 11.32 0.23 -26.13
N GLY A 382 11.80 -0.11 -24.92
CA GLY A 382 11.56 0.76 -23.77
C GLY A 382 11.83 0.12 -22.41
N ARG A 383 13.09 0.22 -21.98
CA ARG A 383 13.59 0.04 -20.59
C ARG A 383 13.68 -1.40 -20.06
N SER A 384 14.78 -1.62 -19.33
CA SER A 384 15.22 -2.87 -18.71
C SER A 384 15.72 -2.57 -17.30
N LEU A 385 15.70 -3.56 -16.38
CA LEU A 385 16.87 -4.15 -15.65
C LEU A 385 16.40 -5.02 -14.45
N PRO A 386 17.28 -5.74 -13.69
CA PRO A 386 16.90 -7.00 -13.02
C PRO A 386 17.45 -7.29 -11.58
N PHE A 387 17.10 -8.50 -11.10
CA PHE A 387 17.67 -9.36 -10.03
C PHE A 387 17.72 -8.98 -8.54
N ARG A 388 17.87 -10.04 -7.71
CA ARG A 388 17.02 -10.62 -6.61
C ARG A 388 17.95 -11.27 -5.47
N LEU A 389 17.82 -10.93 -4.15
CA LEU A 389 18.49 -11.36 -2.87
C LEU A 389 17.55 -11.75 -1.64
N ARG A 390 18.11 -12.04 -0.43
CA ARG A 390 17.60 -13.01 0.60
C ARG A 390 17.76 -12.67 2.13
N ALA A 391 16.85 -13.22 2.98
CA ALA A 391 16.38 -12.70 4.31
C ALA A 391 15.26 -13.57 5.07
N GLY A 392 14.14 -13.09 5.73
CA GLY A 392 13.10 -13.90 6.52
C GLY A 392 12.20 -13.38 7.75
N SER A 393 10.87 -13.69 7.85
CA SER A 393 9.76 -13.39 8.88
C SER A 393 9.78 -12.39 10.10
N PHE A 394 8.67 -11.90 10.77
CA PHE A 394 7.18 -12.17 10.85
C PHE A 394 6.27 -10.97 11.38
N GLY A 395 4.97 -10.82 10.99
CA GLY A 395 3.84 -10.24 11.81
C GLY A 395 2.98 -9.00 11.36
N ARG A 396 1.71 -9.20 10.88
CA ARG A 396 0.67 -8.20 10.42
C ARG A 396 1.01 -7.36 9.15
N ILE A 397 -0.02 -6.91 8.42
CA ILE A 397 0.03 -6.02 7.23
C ILE A 397 -1.18 -5.10 7.25
N MET A 398 -0.95 -3.84 6.83
CA MET A 398 -1.69 -2.66 7.28
C MET A 398 -1.55 -2.50 8.80
N PRO A 399 -1.60 -1.26 9.33
CA PRO A 399 -1.80 -1.08 10.75
C PRO A 399 -3.03 -1.87 11.22
N ASN A 400 -3.05 -2.17 12.50
CA ASN A 400 -4.29 -2.55 13.15
C ASN A 400 -5.23 -1.34 13.10
N LEU A 401 -5.99 -1.20 12.00
CA LEU A 401 -7.17 -0.33 11.91
C LEU A 401 -8.32 -0.86 12.79
N THR A 402 -8.06 -1.94 13.53
CA THR A 402 -8.93 -2.57 14.51
C THR A 402 -8.44 -2.23 15.92
N HIS A 403 -9.23 -1.39 16.61
CA HIS A 403 -9.29 -1.13 18.07
C HIS A 403 -7.99 -0.72 18.79
#